data_AF-A0A842IVL7-F1
#
_entry.id   AF-A0A842IVL7-F1
#
_cell.length_a   1.000
_cell.length_b   1.000
_cell.length_c   1.000
_cell.angle_alpha   90.00
_cell.angle_beta   90.00
_cell.angle_gamma   90.00
#
_symmetry.space_group_name_H-M   'P 1'
#
loop_
_entity.id
_entity.type
_entity.pdbx_description
1 polymer ?
#
loop_
_entity_poly.entity_id
_entity_poly.type
_entity_poly.pdbx_seq_one_letter_code
_entity_poly.pdbx_strand_id
1 'polypeptide(L)'
;MNTNKPYIEFRKNSDFSGILTDTFGFIRNEFKPFTKSIFNIAGPAILVFMLSLAVYNYVAGDIFDFTNYEQPGFNGSSVMLTLIAAIVYLLSAIAAYIFTGASALYYIKSYVDNKGNTDFLEIKKNVYRSFWSFFGIGFLKGMTLLVAICLCFLPVFYAMVPMSIVFSIYVFEPRQSTTDAYSKSFNLVNVDFWTAFGTYIVLFIIFYIISFVFAIPSAIYTLIGTGIFSGEVDPANMNDFYQDPILILLNVLNTFFQFFLNIILVVGGAAIYFHLHEKANFTGTYERISEIGKTED
;
A
#
# COMPACT_ATOMS: atom_id res chain seq x y z
N MET A 1 4.37 -12.62 -30.51
CA MET A 1 4.59 -11.21 -30.91
C MET A 1 5.60 -10.63 -29.92
N ASN A 2 6.87 -10.52 -30.34
CA ASN A 2 7.96 -10.03 -29.49
C ASN A 2 7.77 -8.53 -29.22
N THR A 3 7.30 -8.21 -28.01
CA THR A 3 7.47 -6.86 -27.48
C THR A 3 8.80 -6.86 -26.74
N ASN A 4 9.86 -6.34 -27.37
CA ASN A 4 11.08 -5.94 -26.68
C ASN A 4 10.70 -4.81 -25.72
N LYS A 5 10.18 -5.17 -24.54
CA LYS A 5 9.99 -4.24 -23.45
C LYS A 5 11.37 -3.96 -22.89
N PRO A 6 11.78 -2.69 -22.71
CA PRO A 6 13.04 -2.39 -22.06
C PRO A 6 12.97 -2.95 -20.63
N TYR A 7 13.82 -3.95 -20.36
CA TYR A 7 13.99 -4.51 -19.02
C TYR A 7 14.46 -3.38 -18.10
N ILE A 8 13.77 -3.21 -16.98
CA ILE A 8 14.16 -2.19 -15.99
C ILE A 8 15.06 -2.89 -14.98
N GLU A 9 16.33 -2.54 -15.05
CA GLU A 9 17.36 -3.06 -14.15
C GLU A 9 17.26 -2.36 -12.80
N PHE A 10 16.65 -3.03 -11.82
CA PHE A 10 16.56 -2.50 -10.46
C PHE A 10 17.91 -2.43 -9.74
N ARG A 11 18.87 -3.30 -10.09
CA ARG A 11 20.21 -3.38 -9.47
C ARG A 11 21.16 -2.32 -10.05
N LYS A 12 20.86 -1.05 -9.80
CA LYS A 12 21.69 0.06 -10.25
C LYS A 12 21.81 1.13 -9.16
N ASN A 13 22.99 1.73 -9.06
CA ASN A 13 23.17 2.95 -8.30
C ASN A 13 22.55 4.12 -9.09
N SER A 14 21.31 4.46 -8.75
CA SER A 14 20.55 5.55 -9.37
C SER A 14 20.48 6.75 -8.43
N ASP A 15 20.65 7.96 -8.96
CA ASP A 15 20.32 9.19 -8.22
C ASP A 15 18.82 9.27 -7.92
N PHE A 16 18.41 10.19 -7.05
CA PHE A 16 17.01 10.47 -6.68
C PHE A 16 16.03 10.41 -7.87
N SER A 17 16.32 11.12 -8.96
CA SER A 17 15.46 11.16 -10.16
C SER A 17 15.44 9.82 -10.90
N GLY A 18 16.53 9.06 -10.86
CA GLY A 18 16.62 7.73 -11.43
C GLY A 18 15.68 6.76 -10.71
N ILE A 19 15.70 6.76 -9.37
CA ILE A 19 14.82 5.87 -8.56
C ILE A 19 13.33 6.12 -8.89
N LEU A 20 12.92 7.38 -9.04
CA LEU A 20 11.55 7.72 -9.44
C LEU A 20 11.23 7.26 -10.86
N THR A 21 12.15 7.49 -11.80
CA THR A 21 12.00 7.08 -13.20
C THR A 21 11.87 5.56 -13.33
N ASP A 22 12.69 4.81 -12.61
CA ASP A 22 12.68 3.35 -12.60
C ASP A 22 11.39 2.82 -11.98
N THR A 23 10.92 3.45 -10.89
CA THR A 23 9.65 3.11 -10.22
C THR A 23 8.46 3.28 -11.16
N PHE A 24 8.28 4.47 -11.74
CA PHE A 24 7.16 4.75 -12.65
C PHE A 24 7.31 4.01 -13.98
N GLY A 25 8.55 3.86 -14.46
CA GLY A 25 8.88 3.06 -15.64
C GLY A 25 8.43 1.61 -15.48
N PHE A 26 8.72 1.00 -14.33
CA PHE A 26 8.33 -0.39 -14.04
C PHE A 26 6.83 -0.53 -13.98
N ILE A 27 6.16 0.32 -13.20
CA ILE A 27 4.70 0.31 -13.08
C ILE A 27 4.05 0.46 -14.45
N ARG A 28 4.59 1.35 -15.31
CA ARG A 28 4.07 1.58 -16.65
C ARG A 28 4.32 0.40 -17.59
N ASN A 29 5.54 -0.14 -17.63
CA ASN A 29 5.95 -1.20 -18.57
C ASN A 29 5.32 -2.55 -18.24
N GLU A 30 5.17 -2.84 -16.94
CA GLU A 30 4.60 -4.10 -16.44
C GLU A 30 3.18 -3.96 -15.89
N PHE A 31 2.50 -2.83 -16.08
CA PHE A 31 1.16 -2.57 -15.52
C PHE A 31 0.21 -3.76 -15.68
N LYS A 32 0.02 -4.24 -16.91
CA LYS A 32 -0.93 -5.33 -17.20
C LYS A 32 -0.59 -6.64 -16.47
N PRO A 33 0.59 -7.26 -16.67
CA PRO A 33 0.90 -8.53 -16.01
C PRO A 33 1.07 -8.38 -14.49
N PHE A 34 1.65 -7.27 -14.01
CA PHE A 34 1.80 -6.98 -12.58
C PHE A 34 0.45 -6.87 -11.87
N THR A 35 -0.42 -5.99 -12.37
CA THR A 35 -1.75 -5.78 -11.79
C THR A 35 -2.60 -7.04 -11.89
N LYS A 36 -2.54 -7.79 -13.01
CA LYS A 36 -3.23 -9.08 -13.15
C LYS A 36 -2.75 -10.10 -12.12
N SER A 37 -1.44 -10.17 -11.87
CA SER A 37 -0.88 -11.06 -10.84
C SER A 37 -1.41 -10.70 -9.45
N ILE A 38 -1.43 -9.42 -9.10
CA ILE A 38 -1.96 -8.92 -7.83
C ILE A 38 -3.45 -9.26 -7.69
N PHE A 39 -4.28 -8.94 -8.68
CA PHE A 39 -5.72 -9.25 -8.62
C PHE A 39 -6.00 -10.76 -8.56
N ASN A 40 -5.21 -11.60 -9.21
CA ASN A 40 -5.41 -13.05 -9.16
C ASN A 40 -5.06 -13.66 -7.79
N ILE A 41 -4.13 -13.06 -7.04
CA ILE A 41 -3.69 -13.56 -5.74
C ILE A 41 -4.46 -12.88 -4.61
N ALA A 42 -4.47 -11.54 -4.59
CA ALA A 42 -5.08 -10.73 -3.55
C ALA A 42 -6.56 -10.43 -3.78
N GLY A 43 -7.10 -10.67 -4.99
CA GLY A 43 -8.48 -10.33 -5.36
C GLY A 43 -9.54 -10.80 -4.37
N PRO A 44 -9.55 -12.07 -3.92
CA PRO A 44 -10.50 -12.53 -2.91
C PRO A 44 -10.43 -11.72 -1.60
N ALA A 45 -9.22 -11.41 -1.13
CA ALA A 45 -9.04 -10.60 0.09
C ALA A 45 -9.50 -9.15 -0.12
N ILE A 46 -9.21 -8.56 -1.28
CA ILE A 46 -9.67 -7.22 -1.65
C ILE A 46 -11.20 -7.17 -1.72
N LEU A 47 -11.85 -8.17 -2.30
CA LEU A 47 -13.32 -8.23 -2.37
C LEU A 47 -13.95 -8.29 -0.97
N VAL A 48 -13.43 -9.13 -0.08
CA VAL A 48 -13.93 -9.21 1.30
C VAL A 48 -13.70 -7.87 2.03
N PHE A 49 -12.56 -7.21 1.81
CA PHE A 49 -12.26 -5.88 2.35
C PHE A 49 -13.22 -4.78 1.84
N MET A 50 -13.56 -4.79 0.54
CA MET A 50 -14.51 -3.82 -0.02
C MET A 50 -15.94 -4.06 0.48
N LEU A 51 -16.36 -5.32 0.60
CA LEU A 51 -17.67 -5.67 1.12
C LEU A 51 -17.81 -5.35 2.61
N SER A 52 -16.78 -5.65 3.41
CA SER A 52 -16.77 -5.32 4.84
C SER A 52 -16.79 -3.80 5.06
N LEU A 53 -16.14 -3.02 4.20
CA LEU A 53 -16.25 -1.56 4.21
C LEU A 53 -17.66 -1.07 3.92
N ALA A 54 -18.35 -1.65 2.93
CA ALA A 54 -19.73 -1.29 2.60
C ALA A 54 -20.67 -1.55 3.80
N VAL A 55 -20.55 -2.74 4.41
CA VAL A 55 -21.31 -3.10 5.62
C VAL A 55 -20.99 -2.17 6.78
N TYR A 56 -19.72 -1.86 7.01
CA TYR A 56 -19.31 -0.94 8.07
C TYR A 56 -19.93 0.45 7.88
N ASN A 57 -19.86 1.04 6.67
CA ASN A 57 -20.46 2.35 6.42
C ASN A 57 -21.98 2.33 6.65
N TYR A 58 -22.67 1.29 6.17
CA TYR A 58 -24.12 1.16 6.35
C TYR A 58 -24.52 1.09 7.83
N VAL A 59 -23.86 0.23 8.62
CA VAL A 59 -24.20 0.05 10.04
C VAL A 59 -23.75 1.22 10.90
N ALA A 60 -22.61 1.84 10.58
CA ALA A 60 -22.10 3.00 11.32
C ALA A 60 -23.03 4.22 11.21
N GLY A 61 -23.75 4.36 10.08
CA GLY A 61 -24.77 5.39 9.89
C GLY A 61 -26.00 5.24 10.81
N ASP A 62 -26.20 4.07 11.42
CA ASP A 62 -27.36 3.75 12.27
C ASP A 62 -27.11 3.96 13.78
N ILE A 63 -25.93 4.46 14.17
CA ILE A 63 -25.60 4.69 15.59
C ILE A 63 -26.45 5.81 16.20
N PHE A 64 -26.69 6.87 15.42
CA PHE A 64 -27.44 8.03 15.83
C PHE A 64 -28.82 8.01 15.19
N ASP A 65 -29.87 8.17 15.99
CA ASP A 65 -31.24 8.27 15.50
C ASP A 65 -31.68 9.75 15.54
N PHE A 66 -31.73 10.39 14.38
CA PHE A 66 -32.15 11.79 14.23
C PHE A 66 -33.63 11.94 13.86
N THR A 67 -34.44 10.87 13.96
CA THR A 67 -35.89 10.95 13.72
C THR A 67 -36.59 11.95 14.65
N ASN A 68 -36.08 12.14 15.87
CA ASN A 68 -36.50 13.20 16.80
C ASN A 68 -35.35 14.18 17.05
N TYR A 69 -35.30 15.28 16.31
CA TYR A 69 -34.19 16.25 16.39
C TYR A 69 -34.00 16.87 17.79
N GLU A 70 -35.07 17.04 18.57
CA GLU A 70 -35.00 17.62 19.92
C GLU A 70 -34.36 16.68 20.95
N GLN A 71 -34.39 15.36 20.69
CA GLN A 71 -33.74 14.34 21.51
C GLN A 71 -33.16 13.25 20.59
N PRO A 72 -31.95 13.47 20.05
CA PRO A 72 -31.28 12.46 19.25
C PRO A 72 -31.18 11.15 20.03
N GLY A 73 -31.74 10.09 19.47
CA GLY A 73 -31.69 8.76 20.06
C GLY A 73 -30.32 8.13 19.86
N PHE A 74 -29.91 7.29 20.82
CA PHE A 74 -28.72 6.46 20.68
C PHE A 74 -29.13 5.00 20.55
N ASN A 75 -28.82 4.40 19.41
CA ASN A 75 -29.16 3.00 19.17
C ASN A 75 -28.03 2.09 19.71
N GLY A 76 -28.15 1.67 20.98
CA GLY A 76 -27.14 0.80 21.60
C GLY A 76 -26.95 -0.55 20.88
N SER A 77 -27.95 -1.04 20.15
CA SER A 77 -27.85 -2.29 19.38
C SER A 77 -27.01 -2.13 18.11
N SER A 78 -27.08 -0.97 17.46
CA SER A 78 -26.26 -0.66 16.27
C SER A 78 -24.80 -0.40 16.65
N VAL A 79 -24.49 -0.01 17.90
CA VAL A 79 -23.11 0.10 18.39
C VAL A 79 -22.39 -1.25 18.39
N MET A 80 -23.01 -2.29 18.95
CA MET A 80 -22.42 -3.63 18.99
C MET A 80 -22.21 -4.17 17.57
N LEU A 81 -23.19 -3.99 16.69
CA LEU A 81 -23.09 -4.39 15.29
C LEU A 81 -21.99 -3.59 14.55
N THR A 82 -21.87 -2.28 14.82
CA THR A 82 -20.80 -1.44 14.25
C THR A 82 -19.42 -1.90 14.70
N LEU A 83 -19.26 -2.24 15.99
CA LEU A 83 -17.98 -2.77 16.50
C LEU A 83 -17.59 -4.08 15.81
N ILE A 84 -18.54 -5.00 15.64
CA ILE A 84 -18.30 -6.25 14.92
C ILE A 84 -17.93 -5.96 13.45
N ALA A 85 -18.69 -5.11 12.78
CA ALA A 85 -18.42 -4.71 11.40
C ALA A 85 -17.05 -4.04 11.25
N ALA A 86 -16.67 -3.18 12.20
CA ALA A 86 -15.36 -2.54 12.25
C ALA A 86 -14.22 -3.54 12.43
N ILE A 87 -14.37 -4.54 13.30
CA ILE A 87 -13.36 -5.60 13.48
C ILE A 87 -13.21 -6.43 12.20
N VAL A 88 -14.32 -6.84 11.58
CA VAL A 88 -14.29 -7.59 10.32
C VAL A 88 -13.65 -6.76 9.20
N TYR A 89 -13.99 -5.48 9.12
CA TYR A 89 -13.36 -4.51 8.21
C TYR A 89 -11.86 -4.40 8.45
N LEU A 90 -11.40 -4.21 9.69
CA LEU A 90 -9.98 -4.11 10.02
C LEU A 90 -9.20 -5.39 9.68
N LEU A 91 -9.73 -6.57 10.04
CA LEU A 91 -9.07 -7.84 9.76
C LEU A 91 -8.97 -8.11 8.26
N SER A 92 -10.04 -7.83 7.51
CA SER A 92 -10.05 -7.98 6.05
C SER A 92 -9.14 -6.96 5.37
N ALA A 93 -9.08 -5.72 5.86
CA ALA A 93 -8.14 -4.71 5.40
C ALA A 93 -6.69 -5.18 5.55
N ILE A 94 -6.31 -5.63 6.76
CA ILE A 94 -4.96 -6.13 7.04
C ILE A 94 -4.61 -7.27 6.07
N ALA A 95 -5.51 -8.23 5.89
CA ALA A 95 -5.30 -9.32 4.94
C ALA A 95 -5.10 -8.80 3.51
N ALA A 96 -5.96 -7.89 3.03
CA ALA A 96 -5.87 -7.32 1.69
C ALA A 96 -4.54 -6.58 1.46
N TYR A 97 -4.09 -5.77 2.42
CA TYR A 97 -2.80 -5.05 2.36
C TYR A 97 -1.62 -6.02 2.36
N ILE A 98 -1.64 -7.07 3.19
CA ILE A 98 -0.59 -8.09 3.21
C ILE A 98 -0.51 -8.83 1.87
N PHE A 99 -1.64 -9.35 1.37
CA PHE A 99 -1.66 -10.08 0.11
C PHE A 99 -1.23 -9.22 -1.06
N THR A 100 -1.64 -7.94 -1.09
CA THR A 100 -1.29 -7.01 -2.17
C THR A 100 0.18 -6.62 -2.11
N GLY A 101 0.68 -6.22 -0.94
CA GLY A 101 2.08 -5.85 -0.75
C GLY A 101 3.04 -7.02 -1.01
N ALA A 102 2.71 -8.21 -0.50
CA ALA A 102 3.49 -9.42 -0.75
C ALA A 102 3.46 -9.80 -2.24
N SER A 103 2.29 -9.78 -2.88
CA SER A 103 2.18 -10.09 -4.32
C SER A 103 3.01 -9.12 -5.16
N ALA A 104 3.00 -7.82 -4.82
CA ALA A 104 3.81 -6.84 -5.52
C ALA A 104 5.32 -7.12 -5.37
N LEU A 105 5.80 -7.37 -4.14
CA LEU A 105 7.22 -7.61 -3.89
C LEU A 105 7.71 -8.95 -4.46
N TYR A 106 6.96 -10.03 -4.30
CA TYR A 106 7.33 -11.33 -4.89
C TYR A 106 7.24 -11.33 -6.41
N TYR A 107 6.34 -10.53 -7.00
CA TYR A 107 6.35 -10.31 -8.44
C TYR A 107 7.63 -9.59 -8.88
N ILE A 108 8.01 -8.51 -8.20
CA ILE A 108 9.28 -7.81 -8.48
C ILE A 108 10.47 -8.77 -8.31
N LYS A 109 10.45 -9.63 -7.28
CA LYS A 109 11.49 -10.63 -7.07
C LYS A 109 11.61 -11.58 -8.25
N SER A 110 10.50 -12.19 -8.66
CA SER A 110 10.47 -13.10 -9.81
C SER A 110 10.87 -12.38 -11.11
N TYR A 111 10.49 -11.11 -11.27
CA TYR A 111 10.88 -10.29 -12.41
C TYR A 111 12.40 -10.04 -12.46
N VAL A 112 13.02 -9.72 -11.32
CA VAL A 112 14.46 -9.47 -11.21
C VAL A 112 15.26 -10.78 -11.37
N ASP A 113 14.86 -11.85 -10.69
CA ASP A 113 15.60 -13.12 -10.68
C ASP A 113 15.56 -13.83 -12.05
N ASN A 114 14.46 -13.68 -12.80
CA ASN A 114 14.25 -14.33 -14.09
C ASN A 114 14.35 -13.38 -15.30
N LYS A 115 15.02 -12.22 -15.15
CA LYS A 115 15.23 -11.22 -16.22
C LYS A 115 13.95 -10.87 -17.01
N GLY A 116 12.84 -10.69 -16.31
CA GLY A 116 11.55 -10.29 -16.88
C GLY A 116 10.52 -11.40 -17.10
N ASN A 117 10.86 -12.68 -16.88
CA ASN A 117 9.91 -13.79 -17.00
C ASN A 117 9.35 -14.22 -15.63
N THR A 118 8.12 -13.85 -15.31
CA THR A 118 7.54 -14.10 -13.97
C THR A 118 6.84 -15.44 -13.87
N ASP A 119 7.18 -16.25 -12.86
CA ASP A 119 6.46 -17.49 -12.52
C ASP A 119 5.34 -17.21 -11.52
N PHE A 120 4.10 -17.22 -12.01
CA PHE A 120 2.91 -16.96 -11.20
C PHE A 120 2.69 -17.99 -10.07
N LEU A 121 3.02 -19.27 -10.30
CA LEU A 121 2.81 -20.32 -9.31
C LEU A 121 3.77 -20.16 -8.13
N GLU A 122 5.02 -19.81 -8.43
CA GLU A 122 6.01 -19.50 -7.41
C GLU A 122 5.61 -18.27 -6.59
N ILE A 123 5.20 -17.18 -7.25
CA ILE A 123 4.74 -15.95 -6.58
C ILE A 123 3.59 -16.27 -5.63
N LYS A 124 2.55 -16.96 -6.12
CA LYS A 124 1.38 -17.32 -5.30
C LYS A 124 1.81 -18.13 -4.07
N LYS A 125 2.61 -19.19 -4.26
CA LYS A 125 3.08 -20.05 -3.16
C LYS A 125 3.84 -19.25 -2.09
N ASN A 126 4.74 -18.36 -2.52
CA ASN A 126 5.56 -17.56 -1.61
C ASN A 126 4.71 -16.54 -0.83
N VAL A 127 3.75 -15.88 -1.48
CA VAL A 127 2.83 -14.92 -0.85
C VAL A 127 2.03 -15.55 0.30
N TYR A 128 1.42 -16.72 0.07
CA TYR A 128 0.65 -17.40 1.13
C TYR A 128 1.55 -17.89 2.26
N ARG A 129 2.77 -18.37 1.95
CA ARG A 129 3.74 -18.81 2.96
C ARG A 129 4.23 -17.66 3.83
N SER A 130 4.43 -16.48 3.24
CA SER A 130 4.96 -15.31 3.95
C SER A 130 3.90 -14.55 4.76
N PHE A 131 2.63 -14.93 4.70
CA PHE A 131 1.52 -14.19 5.32
C PHE A 131 1.79 -13.81 6.78
N TRP A 132 2.18 -14.78 7.61
CA TRP A 132 2.46 -14.55 9.04
C TRP A 132 3.69 -13.68 9.28
N SER A 133 4.72 -13.79 8.44
CA SER A 133 5.89 -12.92 8.52
C SER A 133 5.55 -11.50 8.12
N PHE A 134 4.75 -11.29 7.07
CA PHE A 134 4.25 -9.97 6.68
C PHE A 134 3.36 -9.36 7.77
N PHE A 135 2.50 -10.17 8.39
CA PHE A 135 1.70 -9.73 9.53
C PHE A 135 2.60 -9.29 10.70
N GLY A 136 3.61 -10.08 11.06
CA GLY A 136 4.58 -9.75 12.11
C GLY A 136 5.39 -8.48 11.81
N ILE A 137 5.93 -8.33 10.59
CA ILE A 137 6.64 -7.12 10.16
C ILE A 137 5.67 -5.92 10.16
N GLY A 138 4.44 -6.10 9.69
CA GLY A 138 3.41 -5.06 9.68
C GLY A 138 3.05 -4.59 11.09
N PHE A 139 2.95 -5.51 12.05
CA PHE A 139 2.73 -5.19 13.45
C PHE A 139 3.90 -4.41 14.05
N LEU A 140 5.14 -4.86 13.82
CA LEU A 140 6.34 -4.12 14.24
C LEU A 140 6.40 -2.72 13.63
N LYS A 141 6.12 -2.60 12.33
CA LYS A 141 6.02 -1.31 11.63
C LYS A 141 4.99 -0.39 12.27
N GLY A 142 3.80 -0.90 12.58
CA GLY A 142 2.73 -0.14 13.24
C GLY A 142 3.15 0.36 14.62
N MET A 143 3.76 -0.51 15.43
CA MET A 143 4.24 -0.16 16.77
C MET A 143 5.34 0.91 16.71
N THR A 144 6.29 0.80 15.78
CA THR A 144 7.38 1.76 15.63
C THR A 144 6.87 3.12 15.18
N LEU A 145 5.93 3.17 14.24
CA LEU A 145 5.31 4.42 13.81
C LEU A 145 4.47 5.04 14.94
N LEU A 146 3.77 4.23 15.73
CA LEU A 146 3.01 4.71 16.88
C LEU A 146 3.94 5.35 17.93
N VAL A 147 5.02 4.67 18.31
CA VAL A 147 6.02 5.21 19.25
C VAL A 147 6.66 6.47 18.70
N ALA A 148 6.98 6.51 17.41
CA ALA A 148 7.53 7.69 16.75
C ALA A 148 6.57 8.88 16.82
N ILE A 149 5.27 8.68 16.59
CA ILE A 149 4.25 9.74 16.72
C ILE A 149 4.16 10.23 18.17
N CYS A 150 4.19 9.33 19.15
CA CYS A 150 4.18 9.69 20.58
C CYS A 150 5.41 10.49 21.02
N LEU A 151 6.58 10.26 20.40
CA LEU A 151 7.84 10.94 20.71
C LEU A 151 8.04 12.27 19.96
N CYS A 152 6.95 12.88 19.46
CA CYS A 152 6.91 14.05 18.57
C CYS A 152 7.16 13.72 17.08
N PHE A 153 6.63 14.53 16.18
CA PHE A 153 6.64 14.28 14.73
C PHE A 153 8.03 14.03 14.09
N LEU A 154 9.12 14.49 14.72
CA LEU A 154 10.47 14.38 14.16
C LEU A 154 10.94 12.92 13.98
N PRO A 155 10.84 12.04 15.00
CA PRO A 155 11.03 10.60 14.85
C PRO A 155 10.26 9.93 13.71
N VAL A 156 9.07 10.42 13.36
CA VAL A 156 8.23 9.83 12.30
C VAL A 156 8.92 9.95 10.94
N PHE A 157 9.52 11.10 10.64
CA PHE A 157 10.21 11.33 9.37
C PHE A 157 11.41 10.39 9.19
N TYR A 158 12.14 10.11 10.27
CA TYR A 158 13.24 9.14 10.23
C TYR A 158 12.72 7.71 10.12
N ALA A 159 11.76 7.31 10.95
CA ALA A 159 11.26 5.93 11.01
C ALA A 159 10.48 5.51 9.75
N MET A 160 9.89 6.47 9.01
CA MET A 160 9.14 6.18 7.80
C MET A 160 9.98 5.48 6.72
N VAL A 161 11.25 5.85 6.57
CA VAL A 161 12.11 5.35 5.49
C VAL A 161 12.52 3.88 5.72
N PRO A 162 13.05 3.47 6.90
CA PRO A 162 13.31 2.07 7.20
C PRO A 162 12.06 1.19 7.03
N MET A 163 10.89 1.70 7.46
CA MET A 163 9.62 1.00 7.32
C MET A 163 9.12 0.87 5.88
N SER A 164 9.64 1.67 4.94
CA SER A 164 9.31 1.53 3.52
C SER A 164 10.06 0.36 2.87
N ILE A 165 11.25 0.03 3.36
CA ILE A 165 12.12 -1.01 2.76
C ILE A 165 12.13 -2.32 3.52
N VAL A 166 11.63 -2.38 4.76
CA VAL A 166 11.69 -3.60 5.60
C VAL A 166 11.06 -4.82 4.94
N PHE A 167 9.94 -4.64 4.24
CA PHE A 167 9.29 -5.73 3.49
C PHE A 167 10.13 -6.15 2.27
N SER A 168 10.77 -5.20 1.59
CA SER A 168 11.70 -5.46 0.49
C SER A 168 12.88 -6.31 0.96
N ILE A 169 13.50 -5.96 2.09
CA ILE A 169 14.60 -6.73 2.68
C ILE A 169 14.16 -8.17 2.95
N TYR A 170 13.01 -8.36 3.61
CA TYR A 170 12.49 -9.70 3.92
C TYR A 170 12.25 -10.55 2.66
N VAL A 171 11.77 -9.96 1.57
CA VAL A 171 11.45 -10.67 0.33
C VAL A 171 12.70 -10.97 -0.50
N PHE A 172 13.57 -9.97 -0.69
CA PHE A 172 14.70 -10.04 -1.60
C PHE A 172 15.94 -10.70 -0.99
N GLU A 173 16.08 -10.68 0.33
CA GLU A 173 17.22 -11.33 1.00
C GLU A 173 16.87 -12.75 1.49
N PRO A 174 17.61 -13.79 1.05
CA PRO A 174 17.31 -15.15 1.44
C PRO A 174 17.54 -15.39 2.95
N ARG A 175 16.65 -16.18 3.56
CA ARG A 175 16.79 -16.76 4.92
C ARG A 175 16.85 -15.77 6.08
N GLN A 176 16.33 -14.55 5.93
CA GLN A 176 16.23 -13.62 7.05
C GLN A 176 15.00 -13.88 7.92
N SER A 177 15.18 -13.78 9.23
CA SER A 177 14.06 -13.71 10.15
C SER A 177 13.40 -12.33 10.07
N THR A 178 12.14 -12.25 10.50
CA THR A 178 11.38 -10.99 10.61
C THR A 178 12.15 -9.92 11.39
N THR A 179 12.83 -10.32 12.47
CA THR A 179 13.59 -9.41 13.33
C THR A 179 14.89 -8.94 12.68
N ASP A 180 15.58 -9.81 11.94
CA ASP A 180 16.81 -9.45 11.25
C ASP A 180 16.54 -8.44 10.14
N ALA A 181 15.48 -8.67 9.34
CA ALA A 181 15.07 -7.74 8.29
C ALA A 181 14.70 -6.36 8.87
N TYR A 182 14.02 -6.36 10.03
CA TYR A 182 13.67 -5.14 10.75
C TYR A 182 14.92 -4.35 11.19
N SER A 183 15.85 -4.98 11.91
CA SER A 183 17.08 -4.31 12.37
C SER A 183 17.95 -3.84 11.21
N LYS A 184 18.04 -4.66 10.15
CA LYS A 184 18.80 -4.33 8.94
C LYS A 184 18.22 -3.13 8.21
N SER A 185 16.90 -2.92 8.24
CA SER A 185 16.26 -1.77 7.58
C SER A 185 16.80 -0.43 8.10
N PHE A 186 17.03 -0.29 9.40
CA PHE A 186 17.60 0.92 10.00
C PHE A 186 19.06 1.10 9.60
N ASN A 187 19.84 0.02 9.58
CA ASN A 187 21.25 0.10 9.18
C ASN A 187 21.41 0.46 7.70
N LEU A 188 20.60 -0.16 6.84
CA LEU A 188 20.70 0.01 5.39
C LEU A 188 20.27 1.41 4.94
N VAL A 189 19.24 1.99 5.55
CA VAL A 189 18.79 3.35 5.24
C VAL A 189 19.85 4.41 5.54
N ASN A 190 20.68 4.21 6.56
CA ASN A 190 21.73 5.17 6.92
C ASN A 190 22.85 5.30 5.86
N VAL A 191 22.93 4.38 4.89
CA VAL A 191 23.90 4.45 3.77
C VAL A 191 23.62 5.64 2.84
N ASP A 192 22.34 5.95 2.59
CA ASP A 192 21.91 7.11 1.81
C ASP A 192 20.53 7.60 2.25
N PHE A 193 20.45 8.06 3.50
CA PHE A 193 19.19 8.45 4.11
C PHE A 193 18.49 9.55 3.30
N TRP A 194 19.21 10.61 2.89
CA TRP A 194 18.59 11.77 2.25
C TRP A 194 17.99 11.45 0.88
N THR A 195 18.66 10.61 0.09
CA THR A 195 18.12 10.17 -1.21
C THR A 195 16.89 9.29 -1.02
N ALA A 196 16.95 8.33 -0.09
CA ALA A 196 15.81 7.45 0.22
C ALA A 196 14.62 8.24 0.78
N PHE A 197 14.88 9.15 1.72
CA PHE A 197 13.88 10.02 2.35
C PHE A 197 13.21 10.94 1.34
N GLY A 198 14.00 11.68 0.56
CA GLY A 198 13.47 12.57 -0.47
C GLY A 198 12.61 11.81 -1.46
N THR A 199 13.09 10.65 -1.94
CA THR A 199 12.37 9.83 -2.93
C THR A 199 11.03 9.38 -2.37
N TYR A 200 11.03 8.85 -1.15
CA TYR A 200 9.82 8.37 -0.51
C TYR A 200 8.82 9.51 -0.23
N ILE A 201 9.29 10.70 0.15
CA ILE A 201 8.44 11.89 0.28
C ILE A 201 7.76 12.24 -1.04
N VAL A 202 8.50 12.27 -2.15
CA VAL A 202 7.90 12.63 -3.44
C VAL A 202 6.87 11.59 -3.87
N LEU A 203 7.15 10.30 -3.67
CA LEU A 203 6.15 9.25 -3.92
C LEU A 203 4.91 9.41 -3.04
N PHE A 204 5.08 9.82 -1.78
CA PHE A 204 3.99 10.06 -0.85
C PHE A 204 3.13 11.28 -1.24
N ILE A 205 3.76 12.36 -1.69
CA ILE A 205 3.06 13.53 -2.25
C ILE A 205 2.24 13.13 -3.47
N ILE A 206 2.84 12.38 -4.40
CA ILE A 206 2.15 11.90 -5.61
C ILE A 206 0.96 11.01 -5.23
N PHE A 207 1.16 10.07 -4.30
CA PHE A 207 0.09 9.22 -3.78
C PHE A 207 -1.08 10.04 -3.24
N TYR A 208 -0.83 11.07 -2.42
CA TYR A 208 -1.88 11.90 -1.85
C TYR A 208 -2.60 12.78 -2.87
N ILE A 209 -1.86 13.39 -3.80
CA ILE A 209 -2.47 14.23 -4.84
C ILE A 209 -3.44 13.40 -5.68
N ILE A 210 -3.02 12.20 -6.12
CA ILE A 210 -3.88 11.33 -6.93
C ILE A 210 -5.05 10.81 -6.07
N SER A 211 -4.81 10.45 -4.81
CA SER A 211 -5.87 10.03 -3.88
C SER A 211 -6.93 11.10 -3.67
N PHE A 212 -6.53 12.38 -3.59
CA PHE A 212 -7.47 13.50 -3.48
C PHE A 212 -8.40 13.58 -4.69
N VAL A 213 -7.87 13.38 -5.91
CA VAL A 213 -8.69 13.36 -7.14
C VAL A 213 -9.80 12.31 -7.06
N PHE A 214 -9.51 11.11 -6.55
CA PHE A 214 -10.51 10.05 -6.37
C PHE A 214 -11.50 10.30 -5.21
N ALA A 215 -11.14 11.17 -4.27
CA ALA A 215 -12.02 11.57 -3.18
C ALA A 215 -13.05 12.65 -3.58
N ILE A 216 -12.77 13.42 -4.64
CA ILE A 216 -13.63 14.53 -5.10
C ILE A 216 -15.09 14.10 -5.35
N PRO A 217 -15.39 13.00 -6.08
CA PRO A 217 -16.78 12.62 -6.34
C PRO A 217 -17.58 12.36 -5.07
N SER A 218 -17.00 11.65 -4.10
CA SER A 218 -17.64 11.42 -2.79
C SER A 218 -17.83 12.72 -2.02
N ALA A 219 -16.81 13.59 -2.01
CA ALA A 219 -16.89 14.89 -1.34
C ALA A 219 -18.00 15.78 -1.93
N ILE A 220 -18.09 15.87 -3.27
CA ILE A 220 -19.16 16.63 -3.94
C ILE A 220 -20.53 16.04 -3.62
N TYR A 221 -20.68 14.71 -3.67
CA TYR A 221 -21.94 14.05 -3.34
C TYR A 221 -22.39 14.37 -1.92
N THR A 222 -21.47 14.30 -0.95
CA THR A 222 -21.71 14.68 0.45
C THR A 222 -22.10 16.13 0.60
N LEU A 223 -21.40 17.05 -0.05
CA LEU A 223 -21.73 18.48 0.05
C LEU A 223 -23.10 18.82 -0.54
N ILE A 224 -23.51 18.13 -1.62
CA ILE A 224 -24.83 18.31 -2.23
C ILE A 224 -25.91 17.66 -1.35
N GLY A 225 -25.70 16.41 -0.93
CA GLY A 225 -26.71 15.62 -0.22
C GLY A 225 -26.96 16.04 1.22
N THR A 226 -26.03 16.76 1.85
CA THR A 226 -26.19 17.30 3.21
C THR A 226 -26.88 18.67 3.27
N GLY A 227 -27.27 19.26 2.12
CA GLY A 227 -27.99 20.54 2.09
C GLY A 227 -27.14 21.76 2.47
N ILE A 228 -25.82 21.61 2.62
CA ILE A 228 -24.91 22.72 2.96
C ILE A 228 -24.99 23.86 1.93
N PHE A 229 -25.20 23.52 0.65
CA PHE A 229 -25.35 24.51 -0.42
C PHE A 229 -26.75 25.17 -0.47
N SER A 230 -27.80 24.50 0.04
CA SER A 230 -29.15 25.06 0.07
C SER A 230 -29.41 25.91 1.32
N GLY A 231 -28.54 25.86 2.34
CA GLY A 231 -28.77 26.52 3.64
C GLY A 231 -29.86 25.85 4.48
N GLU A 232 -30.39 24.72 4.01
CA GLU A 232 -31.45 23.93 4.61
C GLU A 232 -30.85 22.56 4.96
N VAL A 233 -30.14 22.49 6.09
CA VAL A 233 -29.72 21.21 6.65
C VAL A 233 -30.93 20.64 7.38
N ASP A 234 -31.63 19.70 6.74
CA ASP A 234 -32.71 18.95 7.36
C ASP A 234 -32.13 17.76 8.16
N PRO A 235 -32.18 17.78 9.49
CA PRO A 235 -31.63 16.72 10.34
C PRO A 235 -32.32 15.37 10.12
N ALA A 236 -33.59 15.37 9.70
CA ALA A 236 -34.34 14.13 9.46
C ALA A 236 -33.79 13.34 8.26
N ASN A 237 -33.25 14.04 7.26
CA ASN A 237 -32.64 13.42 6.07
C ASN A 237 -31.19 12.98 6.32
N MET A 238 -30.57 13.34 7.46
CA MET A 238 -29.17 13.00 7.73
C MET A 238 -28.97 11.49 7.92
N ASN A 239 -29.91 10.80 8.56
CA ASN A 239 -29.83 9.33 8.73
C ASN A 239 -29.94 8.58 7.41
N ASP A 240 -30.90 8.97 6.58
CA ASP A 240 -31.09 8.40 5.25
C ASP A 240 -29.88 8.67 4.34
N PHE A 241 -29.21 9.82 4.52
CA PHE A 241 -28.01 10.18 3.77
C PHE A 241 -26.80 9.28 4.07
N TYR A 242 -26.55 8.91 5.33
CA TYR A 242 -25.42 8.02 5.67
C TYR A 242 -25.62 6.57 5.19
N GLN A 243 -26.87 6.14 5.08
CA GLN A 243 -27.24 4.81 4.56
C GLN A 243 -27.44 4.80 3.03
N ASP A 244 -27.26 5.94 2.35
CA ASP A 244 -27.45 6.07 0.92
C ASP A 244 -26.52 5.12 0.14
N PRO A 245 -27.08 4.18 -0.65
CA PRO A 245 -26.30 3.25 -1.46
C PRO A 245 -25.31 3.93 -2.42
N ILE A 246 -25.63 5.13 -2.92
CA ILE A 246 -24.76 5.89 -3.84
C ILE A 246 -23.55 6.40 -3.07
N LEU A 247 -23.74 6.99 -1.88
CA LEU A 247 -22.64 7.46 -1.04
C LEU A 247 -21.73 6.30 -0.62
N ILE A 248 -22.31 5.17 -0.20
CA ILE A 248 -21.56 3.98 0.18
C ILE A 248 -20.73 3.49 -1.01
N LEU A 249 -21.33 3.38 -2.20
CA LEU A 249 -20.63 2.97 -3.42
C LEU A 249 -19.46 3.91 -3.75
N LEU A 250 -19.67 5.23 -3.67
CA LEU A 250 -18.63 6.23 -3.91
C LEU A 250 -17.48 6.12 -2.89
N ASN A 251 -17.77 5.85 -1.62
CA ASN A 251 -16.74 5.65 -0.60
C ASN A 251 -15.96 4.34 -0.77
N VAL A 252 -16.64 3.25 -1.12
CA VAL A 252 -15.98 1.98 -1.45
C VAL A 252 -15.08 2.16 -2.68
N LEU A 253 -15.57 2.83 -3.72
CA LEU A 253 -14.79 3.08 -4.93
C LEU A 253 -13.58 3.98 -4.66
N ASN A 254 -13.76 5.05 -3.89
CA ASN A 254 -12.66 5.93 -3.46
C ASN A 254 -11.59 5.12 -2.70
N THR A 255 -12.01 4.31 -1.72
CA THR A 255 -11.11 3.49 -0.91
C THR A 255 -10.39 2.44 -1.75
N PHE A 256 -11.08 1.82 -2.70
CA PHE A 256 -10.48 0.89 -3.66
C PHE A 256 -9.36 1.55 -4.47
N PHE A 257 -9.59 2.74 -5.02
CA PHE A 257 -8.57 3.45 -5.79
C PHE A 257 -7.37 3.86 -4.92
N GLN A 258 -7.61 4.39 -3.72
CA GLN A 258 -6.53 4.74 -2.79
C GLN A 258 -5.72 3.50 -2.38
N PHE A 259 -6.40 2.40 -2.07
CA PHE A 259 -5.76 1.12 -1.79
C PHE A 259 -4.88 0.66 -2.95
N PHE A 260 -5.38 0.74 -4.18
CA PHE A 260 -4.63 0.33 -5.36
C PHE A 260 -3.43 1.26 -5.65
N LEU A 261 -3.58 2.57 -5.45
CA LEU A 261 -2.49 3.55 -5.59
C LEU A 261 -1.36 3.32 -4.58
N ASN A 262 -1.65 2.70 -3.43
CA ASN A 262 -0.63 2.36 -2.43
C ASN A 262 0.48 1.46 -3.01
N ILE A 263 0.19 0.70 -4.08
CA ILE A 263 1.18 -0.12 -4.78
C ILE A 263 2.38 0.72 -5.26
N ILE A 264 2.18 1.99 -5.62
CA ILE A 264 3.27 2.91 -6.00
C ILE A 264 4.29 3.04 -4.86
N LEU A 265 3.84 3.13 -3.61
CA LEU A 265 4.72 3.21 -2.44
C LEU A 265 5.47 1.90 -2.20
N VAL A 266 4.82 0.76 -2.47
CA VAL A 266 5.46 -0.57 -2.36
C VAL A 266 6.54 -0.76 -3.41
N VAL A 267 6.27 -0.43 -4.67
CA VAL A 267 7.27 -0.50 -5.75
C VAL A 267 8.41 0.50 -5.49
N GLY A 268 8.09 1.71 -5.04
CA GLY A 268 9.10 2.70 -4.68
C GLY A 268 9.98 2.26 -3.51
N GLY A 269 9.41 1.63 -2.49
CA GLY A 269 10.16 1.00 -1.39
C GLY A 269 11.07 -0.13 -1.87
N ALA A 270 10.67 -0.90 -2.89
CA ALA A 270 11.54 -1.89 -3.53
C ALA A 270 12.69 -1.22 -4.30
N ALA A 271 12.42 -0.16 -5.06
CA ALA A 271 13.44 0.58 -5.79
C ALA A 271 14.47 1.25 -4.86
N ILE A 272 14.00 1.86 -3.76
CA ILE A 272 14.87 2.42 -2.71
C ILE A 272 15.71 1.32 -2.07
N TYR A 273 15.14 0.15 -1.79
CA TYR A 273 15.90 -0.99 -1.28
C TYR A 273 17.04 -1.38 -2.23
N PHE A 274 16.77 -1.55 -3.52
CA PHE A 274 17.82 -1.94 -4.47
C PHE A 274 18.91 -0.87 -4.62
N HIS A 275 18.55 0.41 -4.60
CA HIS A 275 19.52 1.51 -4.59
C HIS A 275 20.44 1.43 -3.35
N LEU A 276 19.86 1.34 -2.15
CA LEU A 276 20.63 1.27 -0.90
C LEU A 276 21.48 0.00 -0.82
N HIS A 277 20.94 -1.13 -1.27
CA HIS A 277 21.64 -2.40 -1.31
C HIS A 277 22.82 -2.38 -2.30
N GLU A 278 22.66 -1.77 -3.47
CA GLU A 278 23.74 -1.60 -4.45
C GLU A 278 24.83 -0.69 -3.89
N LYS A 279 24.48 0.41 -3.24
CA LYS A 279 25.46 1.32 -2.64
C LYS A 279 26.24 0.69 -1.49
N ALA A 280 25.63 -0.23 -0.76
CA ALA A 280 26.28 -0.94 0.35
C ALA A 280 27.14 -2.14 -0.12
N ASN A 281 26.69 -2.88 -1.13
CA ASN A 281 27.25 -4.20 -1.46
C ASN A 281 27.80 -4.33 -2.90
N PHE A 282 27.58 -3.36 -3.78
CA PHE A 282 28.03 -3.32 -5.19
C PHE A 282 27.65 -4.57 -6.02
N THR A 283 26.52 -5.22 -5.70
CA THR A 283 26.17 -6.54 -6.25
C THR A 283 25.89 -6.51 -7.75
N GLY A 284 25.16 -5.51 -8.25
CA GLY A 284 24.93 -5.29 -9.69
C GLY A 284 26.20 -4.92 -10.44
N THR A 285 27.11 -4.18 -9.80
CA THR A 285 28.44 -3.86 -10.36
C THR A 285 29.27 -5.13 -10.59
N TYR A 286 29.33 -6.03 -9.61
CA TYR A 286 30.00 -7.33 -9.78
C TYR A 286 29.32 -8.21 -10.84
N GLU A 287 27.99 -8.22 -10.89
CA GLU A 287 27.23 -8.98 -11.89
C GLU A 287 27.57 -8.50 -13.32
N ARG A 288 27.62 -7.18 -13.55
CA ARG A 288 28.04 -6.59 -14.84
C ARG A 288 29.48 -6.95 -15.22
N ILE A 289 30.41 -6.88 -14.27
CA ILE A 289 31.81 -7.30 -14.52
C ILE A 289 31.85 -8.78 -14.92
N SER A 290 31.07 -9.63 -14.25
CA SER A 290 31.00 -11.05 -14.57
C SER A 290 30.34 -11.34 -15.93
N GLU A 291 29.38 -10.51 -16.36
CA GLU A 291 28.76 -10.63 -17.68
C GLU A 291 29.68 -10.16 -18.80
N ILE A 292 30.45 -9.07 -18.59
CA ILE A 292 31.47 -8.61 -19.54
C ILE A 292 32.54 -9.69 -19.74
N GLY A 293 32.99 -10.33 -18.65
CA GLY A 293 33.94 -11.44 -18.72
C GLY A 293 33.41 -12.71 -19.39
N LYS A 294 32.09 -12.85 -19.61
CA LYS A 294 31.48 -13.98 -20.34
C LYS A 294 31.30 -13.72 -21.83
N THR A 295 31.41 -12.47 -22.28
CA THR A 295 31.33 -12.08 -23.69
C THR A 295 32.68 -12.15 -24.42
N GLU A 296 33.77 -12.46 -23.72
CA GLU A 296 35.12 -12.58 -24.30
C GLU A 296 35.54 -14.03 -24.67
N ASP A 297 34.63 -15.01 -24.59
CA ASP A 297 34.76 -16.37 -25.13
C ASP A 297 33.74 -16.62 -26.27
#